data_AF-A0A640S4M7-F1
#
_entry.id   AF-A0A640S4M7-F1
#
_cell.length_a   1.000
_cell.length_b   1.000
_cell.length_c   1.000
_cell.angle_alpha   90.00
_cell.angle_beta   90.00
_cell.angle_gamma   90.00
#
_symmetry.space_group_name_H-M   'P 1'
#
loop_
_entity.id
_entity.type
_entity.pdbx_description
1 polymer ?
#
loop_
_entity_poly.entity_id
_entity_poly.type
_entity_poly.pdbx_seq_one_letter_code
_entity_poly.pdbx_strand_id
1 'polypeptide(L)'
;MAGHFILSSITNSDIALAGQKGANWSALQHAAIGWNTASRAVLTNALNGQPIGNRDGLPPHRYLESKVSTGPTLEKYLRGAGWADMLIRPNSTGLGLRELSPKARAAWDRGDRTGALVEQFLHGTATIEVYYISGTEMS
;
A
#
# COMPACT_ATOMS: atom_id res chain seq x y z
N MET A 1 -8.53 3.87 8.51
CA MET A 1 -7.22 4.52 8.24
C MET A 1 -6.97 4.46 6.73
N ALA A 2 -5.96 5.17 6.21
CA ALA A 2 -5.48 5.00 4.84
C ALA A 2 -3.97 4.71 4.86
N GLY A 3 -3.46 4.09 3.81
CA GLY A 3 -2.05 3.83 3.56
C GLY A 3 -1.43 4.95 2.75
N HIS A 4 -0.12 4.89 2.58
CA HIS A 4 0.60 5.77 1.67
C HIS A 4 0.48 5.24 0.24
N PHE A 5 0.68 3.94 0.05
CA PHE A 5 0.56 3.31 -1.27
C PHE A 5 -0.49 2.23 -1.25
N ILE A 6 -1.01 1.88 -2.43
CA ILE A 6 -1.79 0.66 -2.62
C ILE A 6 -0.92 -0.33 -3.39
N LEU A 7 -0.88 -1.56 -2.91
CA LEU A 7 -0.40 -2.71 -3.65
C LEU A 7 -1.59 -3.67 -3.76
N SER A 8 -2.17 -3.79 -4.96
CA SER A 8 -3.42 -4.56 -5.12
C SER A 8 -3.24 -5.99 -4.63
N SER A 9 -2.18 -6.66 -5.04
CA SER A 9 -1.84 -8.02 -4.63
C SER A 9 -0.39 -8.15 -4.18
N ILE A 10 -0.16 -8.96 -3.16
CA ILE A 10 1.17 -9.36 -2.67
C ILE A 10 1.23 -10.89 -2.55
N THR A 11 2.39 -11.53 -2.75
CA THR A 11 2.50 -12.99 -2.53
C THR A 11 2.82 -13.33 -1.07
N ASN A 12 2.57 -14.58 -0.65
CA ASN A 12 3.01 -15.07 0.66
C ASN A 12 4.53 -15.01 0.82
N SER A 13 5.29 -15.26 -0.25
CA SER A 13 6.75 -15.12 -0.26
C SER A 13 7.20 -13.68 -0.03
N ASP A 14 6.54 -12.71 -0.68
CA ASP A 14 6.82 -11.29 -0.51
C ASP A 14 6.56 -10.83 0.93
N ILE A 15 5.45 -11.29 1.53
CA ILE A 15 5.12 -10.99 2.93
C ILE A 15 6.21 -11.55 3.86
N ALA A 16 6.61 -12.80 3.67
CA ALA A 16 7.63 -13.45 4.51
C ALA A 16 8.99 -12.72 4.41
N LEU A 17 9.40 -12.37 3.18
CA LEU A 17 10.63 -11.61 2.95
C LEU A 17 10.55 -10.20 3.57
N ALA A 18 9.44 -9.50 3.40
CA ALA A 18 9.22 -8.19 4.01
C ALA A 18 9.25 -8.27 5.55
N GLY A 19 8.67 -9.34 6.12
CA GLY A 19 8.76 -9.69 7.54
C GLY A 19 10.20 -9.77 8.05
N GLN A 20 11.06 -10.51 7.33
CA GLN A 20 12.48 -10.60 7.65
C GLN A 20 13.22 -9.25 7.55
N LYS A 21 12.65 -8.27 6.85
CA LYS A 21 13.20 -6.91 6.71
C LYS A 21 12.52 -5.88 7.63
N GLY A 22 11.67 -6.32 8.55
CA GLY A 22 11.08 -5.47 9.59
C GLY A 22 9.72 -4.84 9.23
N ALA A 23 9.15 -5.17 8.07
CA ALA A 23 7.77 -4.84 7.76
C ALA A 23 6.84 -5.82 8.49
N ASN A 24 5.72 -5.35 9.01
CA ASN A 24 4.75 -6.17 9.71
C ASN A 24 3.35 -5.75 9.30
N TRP A 25 2.38 -6.64 9.47
CA TRP A 25 0.99 -6.23 9.33
C TRP A 25 0.58 -5.31 10.47
N SER A 26 -0.08 -4.20 10.15
CA SER A 26 -0.66 -3.31 11.14
C SER A 26 -1.72 -4.05 11.98
N ALA A 27 -1.89 -3.61 13.22
CA ALA A 27 -3.01 -4.04 14.07
C ALA A 27 -4.36 -3.60 13.49
N LEU A 28 -4.37 -2.46 12.80
CA LEU A 28 -5.57 -1.93 12.16
C LEU A 28 -5.82 -2.67 10.84
N GLN A 29 -7.07 -3.08 10.63
CA GLN A 29 -7.58 -3.65 9.38
C GLN A 29 -8.91 -3.00 9.04
N HIS A 30 -9.20 -2.86 7.76
CA HIS A 30 -10.56 -2.61 7.30
C HIS A 30 -11.20 -3.99 7.11
N ALA A 31 -12.27 -4.29 7.84
CA ALA A 31 -12.99 -5.57 7.73
C ALA A 31 -14.51 -5.42 7.87
N ALA A 32 -15.02 -4.18 7.91
CA ALA A 32 -16.42 -3.90 8.21
C ALA A 32 -17.38 -4.35 7.10
N ILE A 33 -16.95 -4.26 5.85
CA ILE A 33 -17.70 -4.71 4.68
C ILE A 33 -16.95 -5.88 4.07
N GLY A 34 -17.60 -7.04 3.95
CA GLY A 34 -17.02 -8.20 3.26
C GLY A 34 -16.87 -7.99 1.75
N TRP A 35 -16.22 -8.94 1.08
CA TRP A 35 -16.10 -8.94 -0.38
C TRP A 35 -17.43 -9.25 -1.05
N ASN A 36 -18.05 -8.23 -1.65
CA ASN A 36 -19.30 -8.35 -2.40
C ASN A 36 -19.25 -7.47 -3.66
N THR A 37 -20.30 -7.49 -4.48
CA THR A 37 -20.34 -6.73 -5.73
C THR A 37 -20.17 -5.22 -5.51
N ALA A 38 -20.79 -4.68 -4.45
CA ALA A 38 -20.70 -3.25 -4.15
C ALA A 38 -19.30 -2.85 -3.70
N SER A 39 -18.67 -3.59 -2.78
CA SER A 39 -17.32 -3.26 -2.30
C SER A 39 -16.26 -3.42 -3.40
N ARG A 40 -16.40 -4.42 -4.27
CA ARG A 40 -15.54 -4.56 -5.47
C ARG A 40 -15.69 -3.38 -6.44
N ALA A 41 -16.91 -2.89 -6.65
CA ALA A 41 -17.16 -1.73 -7.49
C ALA A 41 -16.53 -0.46 -6.90
N VAL A 42 -16.64 -0.25 -5.58
CA VAL A 42 -15.99 0.88 -4.89
C VAL A 42 -14.47 0.82 -5.04
N LEU A 43 -13.86 -0.35 -4.81
CA LEU A 43 -12.41 -0.53 -5.01
C LEU A 43 -12.00 -0.24 -6.46
N THR A 44 -12.75 -0.77 -7.43
CA THR A 44 -12.46 -0.56 -8.86
C THR A 44 -12.51 0.92 -9.22
N ASN A 45 -13.54 1.63 -8.75
CA ASN A 45 -13.66 3.08 -8.94
C ASN A 45 -12.47 3.82 -8.33
N ALA A 46 -12.11 3.50 -7.08
CA ALA A 46 -10.96 4.10 -6.41
C ALA A 46 -9.65 3.90 -7.17
N LEU A 47 -9.36 2.67 -7.60
CA LEU A 47 -8.13 2.32 -8.33
C LEU A 47 -8.05 3.01 -9.70
N ASN A 48 -9.20 3.24 -10.34
CA ASN A 48 -9.30 3.98 -11.61
C ASN A 48 -9.33 5.51 -11.44
N GLY A 49 -9.08 6.02 -10.22
CA GLY A 49 -9.09 7.45 -9.92
C GLY A 49 -10.48 8.09 -9.91
N GLN A 50 -11.55 7.29 -9.95
CA GLN A 50 -12.92 7.79 -9.87
C GLN A 50 -13.29 8.15 -8.43
N PRO A 51 -14.12 9.18 -8.21
CA PRO A 51 -14.58 9.53 -6.87
C PRO A 51 -15.26 8.35 -6.16
N ILE A 52 -14.89 8.13 -4.89
CA ILE A 52 -15.65 7.27 -3.97
C ILE A 52 -16.17 8.17 -2.85
N GLY A 53 -17.39 7.96 -2.37
CA GLY A 53 -17.97 8.85 -1.34
C GLY A 53 -17.10 8.90 -0.08
N ASN A 54 -16.67 7.74 0.39
CA ASN A 54 -15.70 7.57 1.47
C ASN A 54 -15.07 6.17 1.41
N ARG A 55 -14.22 5.86 2.38
CA ARG A 55 -13.54 4.57 2.51
C ARG A 55 -14.42 3.45 3.08
N ASP A 56 -15.60 3.75 3.63
CA ASP A 56 -16.43 2.77 4.35
C ASP A 56 -16.94 1.69 3.40
N GLY A 57 -17.13 2.03 2.13
CA GLY A 57 -17.53 1.10 1.06
C GLY A 57 -16.43 0.15 0.57
N LEU A 58 -15.19 0.31 1.01
CA LEU A 58 -14.07 -0.49 0.52
C LEU A 58 -14.15 -1.93 1.06
N PRO A 59 -13.66 -2.91 0.28
CA PRO A 59 -13.60 -4.29 0.73
C PRO A 59 -12.51 -4.45 1.82
N PRO A 60 -12.46 -5.60 2.50
CA PRO A 60 -11.46 -5.83 3.53
C PRO A 60 -10.04 -5.67 3.00
N HIS A 61 -9.21 -4.99 3.78
CA HIS A 61 -7.80 -4.74 3.47
C HIS A 61 -7.01 -4.47 4.74
N ARG A 62 -5.70 -4.67 4.66
CA ARG A 62 -4.79 -4.46 5.79
C ARG A 62 -3.55 -3.72 5.31
N TYR A 63 -2.84 -3.12 6.25
CA TYR A 63 -1.69 -2.30 5.96
C TYR A 63 -0.42 -3.07 6.30
N LEU A 64 0.45 -3.25 5.32
CA LEU A 64 1.81 -3.65 5.59
C LEU A 64 2.57 -2.39 6.00
N GLU A 65 2.99 -2.33 7.26
CA GLU A 65 3.68 -1.19 7.85
C GLU A 65 5.15 -1.50 8.12
N SER A 66 6.01 -0.52 7.89
CA SER A 66 7.37 -0.54 8.43
C SER A 66 7.54 0.67 9.34
N LYS A 67 7.76 0.37 10.62
CA LYS A 67 7.99 1.36 11.69
C LYS A 67 9.47 1.55 12.01
N VAL A 68 10.34 0.89 11.25
CA VAL A 68 11.78 0.88 11.47
C VAL A 68 12.47 1.56 10.29
N SER A 69 13.10 2.70 10.56
CA SER A 69 14.18 3.22 9.71
C SER A 69 15.26 2.14 9.67
N THR A 70 15.34 1.41 8.58
CA THR A 70 16.30 0.32 8.42
C THR A 70 17.20 0.65 7.26
N GLY A 71 18.50 0.48 7.52
CA GLY A 71 19.59 0.92 6.66
C GLY A 71 19.70 0.19 5.31
N PRO A 72 20.90 0.17 4.69
CA PRO A 72 21.10 -0.19 3.28
C PRO A 72 20.49 -1.52 2.81
N THR A 73 20.30 -2.48 3.72
CA THR A 73 19.70 -3.79 3.43
C THR A 73 18.22 -3.72 3.04
N LEU A 74 17.42 -2.85 3.66
CA LEU A 74 16.00 -2.69 3.30
C LEU A 74 15.88 -1.99 1.95
N GLU A 75 16.66 -0.95 1.69
CA GLU A 75 16.68 -0.28 0.39
C GLU A 75 16.99 -1.26 -0.74
N LYS A 76 18.05 -2.06 -0.59
CA LYS A 76 18.42 -3.08 -1.59
C LYS A 76 17.29 -4.09 -1.81
N TYR A 77 16.58 -4.48 -0.75
CA TYR A 77 15.42 -5.36 -0.85
C TYR A 77 14.26 -4.68 -1.61
N LEU A 78 13.85 -3.48 -1.23
CA LEU A 78 12.73 -2.77 -1.86
C LEU A 78 12.98 -2.51 -3.35
N ARG A 79 14.25 -2.26 -3.72
CA ARG A 79 14.66 -2.13 -5.12
C ARG A 79 14.63 -3.44 -5.90
N GLY A 80 14.82 -4.58 -5.24
CA GLY A 80 14.83 -5.91 -5.86
C GLY A 80 13.49 -6.65 -5.80
N ALA A 81 12.58 -6.27 -4.90
CA ALA A 81 11.30 -6.96 -4.69
C ALA A 81 10.28 -6.72 -5.82
N GLY A 82 10.52 -5.75 -6.71
CA GLY A 82 9.62 -5.44 -7.83
C GLY A 82 8.26 -4.83 -7.41
N TRP A 83 8.07 -4.54 -6.12
CA TRP A 83 6.81 -3.98 -5.63
C TRP A 83 6.48 -2.64 -6.27
N ALA A 84 7.51 -1.84 -6.55
CA ALA A 84 7.39 -0.50 -7.10
C ALA A 84 6.57 -0.44 -8.40
N ASP A 85 6.69 -1.46 -9.25
CA ASP A 85 5.94 -1.53 -10.52
C ASP A 85 4.44 -1.73 -10.29
N MET A 86 4.10 -2.40 -9.19
CA MET A 86 2.73 -2.72 -8.79
C MET A 86 2.11 -1.67 -7.85
N LEU A 87 2.89 -0.68 -7.39
CA LEU A 87 2.38 0.38 -6.52
C LEU A 87 1.47 1.33 -7.30
N ILE A 88 0.34 1.64 -6.67
CA ILE A 88 -0.66 2.58 -7.18
C ILE A 88 -0.93 3.64 -6.12
N ARG A 89 -1.05 4.91 -6.57
CA ARG A 89 -1.60 6.01 -5.76
C ARG A 89 -2.62 6.79 -6.59
N PRO A 90 -3.86 6.29 -6.72
CA PRO A 90 -4.90 7.06 -7.39
C PRO A 90 -5.22 8.32 -6.58
N ASN A 91 -5.51 9.42 -7.29
CA ASN A 91 -5.98 10.67 -6.68
C ASN A 91 -7.52 10.76 -6.68
N SER A 92 -8.18 9.65 -6.35
CA SER A 92 -9.64 9.60 -6.25
C SER A 92 -10.12 10.35 -5.01
N THR A 93 -11.03 11.30 -5.19
CA THR A 93 -11.75 11.95 -4.09
C THR A 93 -12.38 10.91 -3.17
N GLY A 94 -12.26 11.10 -1.85
CA GLY A 94 -12.82 10.22 -0.81
C GLY A 94 -12.01 8.96 -0.47
N LEU A 95 -10.99 8.60 -1.26
CA LEU A 95 -10.05 7.53 -0.89
C LEU A 95 -9.08 7.98 0.21
N GLY A 96 -8.57 9.21 0.12
CA GLY A 96 -7.79 9.84 1.19
C GLY A 96 -6.49 9.12 1.55
N LEU A 97 -5.68 8.72 0.55
CA LEU A 97 -4.34 8.18 0.81
C LEU A 97 -3.50 9.17 1.63
N ARG A 98 -2.64 8.63 2.49
CA ARG A 98 -1.74 9.43 3.33
C ARG A 98 -0.72 10.18 2.50
N GLU A 99 -0.42 11.40 2.93
CA GLU A 99 0.62 12.23 2.34
C GLU A 99 1.99 11.56 2.40
N LEU A 100 2.75 11.67 1.31
CA LEU A 100 4.14 11.24 1.26
C LEU A 100 5.03 12.18 2.05
N SER A 101 6.17 11.67 2.52
CA SER A 101 7.28 12.52 2.89
C SER A 101 7.72 13.38 1.69
N PRO A 102 8.28 14.58 1.89
CA PRO A 102 8.67 15.45 0.78
C PRO A 102 9.59 14.77 -0.24
N LYS A 103 10.53 13.93 0.21
CA LYS A 103 11.42 13.16 -0.67
C LYS A 103 10.70 12.08 -1.45
N ALA A 104 9.81 11.34 -0.79
CA ALA A 104 9.00 10.32 -1.44
C ALA A 104 8.04 10.93 -2.46
N ARG A 105 7.45 12.10 -2.16
CA ARG A 105 6.64 12.88 -3.09
C ARG A 105 7.42 13.27 -4.33
N ALA A 106 8.58 13.88 -4.16
CA ALA A 106 9.43 14.29 -5.28
C ALA A 106 9.86 13.10 -6.16
N ALA A 107 10.12 11.93 -5.57
CA ALA A 107 10.41 10.71 -6.32
C ALA A 107 9.18 10.19 -7.07
N TRP A 108 8.00 10.23 -6.46
CA TRP A 108 6.75 9.83 -7.10
C TRP A 108 6.42 10.71 -8.31
N ASP A 109 6.53 12.03 -8.16
CA ASP A 109 6.13 13.00 -9.17
C ASP A 109 7.05 12.96 -10.42
N ARG A 110 8.30 12.52 -10.27
CA ARG A 110 9.24 12.27 -11.39
C ARG A 110 9.12 10.86 -12.00
N GLY A 111 8.18 10.04 -11.54
CA GLY A 111 7.96 8.67 -12.03
C GLY A 111 8.84 7.59 -11.38
N ASP A 112 9.67 7.93 -10.39
CA ASP A 112 10.54 7.01 -9.67
C ASP A 112 9.77 6.35 -8.51
N ARG A 113 8.92 5.37 -8.84
CA ARG A 113 8.08 4.64 -7.86
C ARG A 113 8.92 3.91 -6.81
N THR A 114 10.04 3.33 -7.22
CA THR A 114 10.96 2.63 -6.32
C THR A 114 11.60 3.59 -5.33
N GLY A 115 12.10 4.73 -5.81
CA GLY A 115 12.60 5.80 -4.96
C GLY A 115 11.53 6.33 -4.01
N ALA A 116 10.30 6.52 -4.48
CA ALA A 116 9.19 6.97 -3.62
C ALA A 116 8.91 5.98 -2.48
N LEU A 117 8.88 4.69 -2.79
CA LEU A 117 8.72 3.64 -1.78
C LEU A 117 9.87 3.66 -0.77
N VAL A 118 11.12 3.64 -1.26
CA VAL A 118 12.33 3.63 -0.42
C VAL A 118 12.36 4.85 0.49
N GLU A 119 12.17 6.06 -0.05
CA GLU A 119 12.17 7.31 0.72
C GLU A 119 11.07 7.34 1.79
N GLN A 120 9.90 6.75 1.50
CA GLN A 120 8.84 6.66 2.49
C GLN A 120 9.17 5.66 3.60
N PHE A 121 9.80 4.53 3.27
CA PHE A 121 10.25 3.56 4.26
C PHE A 121 11.41 4.10 5.11
N LEU A 122 12.36 4.84 4.53
CA LEU A 122 13.45 5.51 5.23
C LEU A 122 12.97 6.61 6.18
N HIS A 123 11.85 7.27 5.85
CA HIS A 123 11.18 8.22 6.75
C HIS A 123 10.61 7.53 8.01
N GLY A 124 10.47 6.20 8.02
CA GLY A 124 10.07 5.42 9.21
C GLY A 124 8.57 5.35 9.47
N THR A 125 7.73 5.71 8.49
CA THR A 125 6.26 5.69 8.64
C THR A 125 5.53 5.08 7.46
N ALA A 126 6.18 4.24 6.66
CA ALA A 126 5.56 3.67 5.47
C ALA A 126 4.44 2.69 5.80
N THR A 127 3.33 2.83 5.05
CA THR A 127 2.21 1.91 5.09
C THR A 127 1.73 1.64 3.66
N ILE A 128 1.55 0.37 3.33
CA ILE A 128 1.04 -0.09 2.03
C ILE A 128 -0.30 -0.77 2.27
N GLU A 129 -1.38 -0.28 1.66
CA GLU A 129 -2.68 -0.95 1.67
C GLU A 129 -2.65 -2.16 0.75
N VAL A 130 -3.10 -3.32 1.24
CA VAL A 130 -3.15 -4.57 0.49
C VAL A 130 -4.54 -5.19 0.54
N TYR A 131 -5.07 -5.55 -0.63
CA TYR A 131 -6.42 -6.09 -0.80
C TYR A 131 -6.40 -7.60 -1.10
N TYR A 132 -5.36 -8.10 -1.76
CA TYR A 132 -5.22 -9.51 -2.14
C TYR A 132 -3.89 -10.09 -1.65
N ILE A 133 -3.93 -11.33 -1.17
CA ILE A 133 -2.74 -12.15 -0.88
C ILE A 133 -2.74 -13.34 -1.82
N SER A 134 -1.72 -13.44 -2.68
CA SER A 134 -1.57 -14.50 -3.69
C SER A 134 -2.83 -14.68 -4.55
N GLY A 135 -3.42 -13.56 -4.98
CA GLY A 135 -4.67 -13.52 -5.75
C GLY A 135 -5.94 -13.83 -4.96
N THR A 136 -5.83 -14.13 -3.66
CA THR A 136 -6.97 -14.36 -2.78
C THR A 136 -7.36 -13.09 -2.07
N GLU A 137 -8.66 -12.80 -2.06
CA GLU A 137 -9.26 -11.69 -1.32
C GLU A 137 -8.93 -11.75 0.18
N MET A 138 -8.52 -10.61 0.74
CA MET A 138 -8.22 -10.52 2.18
C MET A 138 -9.51 -10.64 3.02
N SER A 139 -9.45 -11.33 4.15
CA SER A 139 -10.56 -11.49 5.10
C SER A 139 -10.42 -10.60 6.32
#